data_AF-A0A522RE83-F1
#
_entry.id   AF-A0A522RE83-F1
#
_cell.length_a   1.000
_cell.length_b   1.000
_cell.length_c   1.000
_cell.angle_alpha   90.00
_cell.angle_beta   90.00
_cell.angle_gamma   90.00
#
_symmetry.space_group_name_H-M   'P 1'
#
loop_
_entity.id
_entity.type
_entity.pdbx_description
1 polymer ?
#
loop_
_entity_poly.entity_id
_entity_poly.type
_entity_poly.pdbx_seq_one_letter_code
_entity_poly.pdbx_strand_id
1 'polypeptide(L)' 'MRGLREAVEAGREFTIMQNGKAVAKVAPALEKKPRVPGRFAHLRGNLPPDLFDQPLSEDELDAWEGKYSGDSDR' A
#
# COMPACT_ATOMS: atom_id res chain seq x y z
N MET A 1 1.30 12.05 -31.19
CA MET A 1 1.05 12.54 -29.82
C MET A 1 2.35 12.48 -29.01
N ARG A 2 3.22 13.50 -29.08
CA ARG A 2 4.49 13.56 -28.32
C ARG A 2 4.41 14.39 -27.02
N GLY A 3 3.50 15.35 -26.94
CA GLY A 3 3.54 16.39 -25.90
C GLY A 3 3.24 15.95 -24.45
N LEU A 4 2.39 14.96 -24.21
CA LEU A 4 2.01 14.58 -22.84
C LEU A 4 3.15 13.84 -22.11
N ARG A 5 3.82 12.88 -22.78
CA ARG A 5 4.95 12.14 -22.19
C ARG A 5 6.12 13.06 -21.91
N GLU A 6 6.51 13.88 -22.88
CA GLU A 6 7.64 14.83 -22.74
C GLU A 6 7.38 15.85 -21.63
N ALA A 7 6.14 16.32 -21.45
CA ALA A 7 5.81 17.27 -20.38
C ALA A 7 5.77 16.63 -18.99
N VAL A 8 5.35 15.36 -18.88
CA VAL A 8 5.42 14.59 -17.63
C VAL A 8 6.85 14.26 -17.26
N GLU A 9 7.70 13.91 -18.24
CA GLU A 9 9.15 13.76 -18.05
C GLU A 9 9.81 15.07 -17.62
N ALA A 10 9.33 16.22 -18.11
CA ALA A 10 9.76 17.55 -17.66
C ALA A 10 9.22 17.95 -16.26
N GLY A 11 8.57 17.05 -15.54
CA GLY A 11 8.12 17.27 -14.16
C GLY A 11 6.79 18.01 -14.01
N ARG A 12 6.01 18.19 -15.09
CA ARG A 12 4.72 18.89 -15.04
C ARG A 12 3.58 17.92 -14.75
N GLU A 13 2.69 18.31 -13.85
CA GLU A 13 1.47 17.57 -13.52
C GLU A 13 0.31 18.02 -14.42
N PHE A 14 -0.51 17.06 -14.88
CA PHE A 14 -1.69 17.35 -15.70
C PHE A 14 -2.92 16.66 -15.13
N THR A 15 -4.03 17.39 -15.05
CA THR A 15 -5.34 16.82 -14.73
C THR A 15 -6.13 16.62 -16.03
N ILE A 16 -6.47 15.37 -16.33
CA ILE A 16 -7.34 15.02 -17.45
C ILE A 16 -8.78 15.32 -17.04
N MET A 17 -9.40 16.27 -17.73
CA MET A 17 -10.79 16.66 -17.55
C MET A 17 -11.66 15.99 -18.62
N GLN A 18 -12.78 15.39 -18.23
CA GLN A 18 -13.81 14.89 -19.13
C GLN A 18 -15.15 15.46 -18.72
N ASN A 19 -15.88 16.08 -19.65
CA ASN A 19 -17.21 16.68 -19.40
C ASN A 19 -17.23 17.62 -18.16
N GLY A 20 -16.18 18.43 -17.99
CA GLY A 20 -16.05 19.36 -16.87
C GLY A 20 -15.68 18.73 -15.53
N LYS A 21 -15.44 17.41 -15.48
CA LYS A 21 -15.01 16.69 -14.26
C LYS A 21 -13.58 16.17 -14.40
N ALA A 22 -12.80 16.27 -13.33
CA ALA A 22 -11.47 15.66 -13.28
C ALA A 22 -11.60 14.13 -13.22
N VAL A 23 -10.98 13.42 -14.17
CA VAL A 23 -11.05 11.96 -14.29
C VAL A 23 -9.74 11.30 -13.86
N ALA A 24 -8.62 11.92 -14.15
CA ALA A 24 -7.31 11.37 -13.79
C ALA A 24 -6.26 12.46 -13.62
N LYS A 25 -5.30 12.23 -12.72
CA LYS A 25 -4.10 13.04 -12.57
C LYS A 25 -2.92 12.28 -13.15
N VAL A 26 -2.23 12.88 -14.10
CA VAL A 26 -0.97 12.37 -14.65
C VAL A 26 0.15 13.14 -13.96
N ALA A 27 0.97 12.41 -13.20
CA ALA A 27 2.13 12.94 -12.50
C ALA A 27 3.38 12.17 -12.91
N PRO A 28 4.58 12.76 -12.77
CA PRO A 28 5.83 12.06 -13.01
C PRO A 28 5.89 10.77 -12.19
N ALA A 29 6.23 9.67 -12.85
CA ALA A 29 6.43 8.41 -12.15
C ALA A 29 7.67 8.52 -11.26
N LEU A 30 7.47 8.54 -9.95
CA LEU A 30 8.58 8.35 -9.01
C LEU A 30 9.18 6.97 -9.27
N GLU A 31 10.51 6.90 -9.37
CA GLU A 31 11.19 5.61 -9.42
C GLU A 31 10.78 4.78 -8.21
N LYS A 32 10.07 3.69 -8.48
CA LYS A 32 9.67 2.75 -7.44
C LYS A 32 10.92 2.02 -6.98
N LYS A 33 11.46 2.44 -5.84
CA LYS A 33 12.51 1.66 -5.16
C LYS A 33 11.98 0.25 -4.88
N PRO A 34 12.78 -0.80 -5.11
CA PRO A 34 12.37 -2.16 -4.78
C PRO A 34 12.06 -2.24 -3.29
N ARG A 35 10.92 -2.86 -2.94
CA ARG A 35 10.55 -3.07 -1.54
C ARG A 35 11.52 -4.08 -0.93
N VAL A 36 12.40 -3.61 -0.06
CA VAL A 36 13.28 -4.46 0.75
C VAL A 36 12.56 -4.85 2.04
N PRO A 37 12.68 -6.09 2.52
CA PRO A 37 12.19 -6.45 3.85
C PRO A 37 12.83 -5.56 4.90
N GLY A 38 12.00 -5.01 5.79
CA GLY A 38 12.45 -4.21 6.92
C GLY A 38 12.76 -5.09 8.14
N ARG A 39 12.26 -4.67 9.30
CA ARG A 39 12.45 -5.31 10.61
C ARG A 39 12.21 -6.83 10.63
N PHE A 40 11.36 -7.34 9.75
CA PHE A 40 10.95 -8.75 9.68
C PHE A 40 11.64 -9.55 8.56
N ALA A 41 12.81 -9.11 8.08
CA ALA A 41 13.56 -9.82 7.03
C ALA A 41 13.85 -11.30 7.37
N HIS A 42 14.06 -11.60 8.65
CA HIS A 42 14.34 -12.96 9.16
C HIS A 42 13.15 -13.94 9.05
N LEU A 43 11.93 -13.44 8.85
CA LEU A 43 10.75 -14.28 8.65
C LEU A 43 10.59 -14.75 7.19
N ARG A 44 11.33 -14.14 6.25
CA ARG A 44 11.25 -14.52 4.83
C ARG A 44 11.73 -15.96 4.65
N GLY A 45 10.84 -16.82 4.13
CA GLY A 45 11.13 -18.24 3.88
C GLY A 45 10.99 -19.15 5.11
N ASN A 46 10.71 -18.58 6.28
CA ASN A 46 10.54 -19.31 7.55
C ASN A 46 9.09 -19.35 8.04
N LEU A 47 8.16 -18.74 7.31
CA LEU A 47 6.73 -18.79 7.64
C LEU A 47 6.15 -20.15 7.21
N PRO A 48 5.26 -20.75 8.01
CA PRO A 48 4.52 -21.93 7.61
C PRO A 48 3.77 -21.68 6.28
N PRO A 49 3.75 -22.65 5.36
CA PRO A 49 3.16 -22.48 4.04
C PRO A 49 1.65 -22.22 4.07
N ASP A 50 0.97 -22.67 5.11
CA ASP A 50 -0.47 -22.58 5.33
C ASP A 50 -0.87 -21.50 6.36
N LEU A 51 0.10 -20.69 6.83
CA LEU A 51 -0.13 -19.70 7.88
C LEU A 51 -1.29 -18.74 7.59
N PHE A 52 -1.51 -18.38 6.32
CA PHE A 52 -2.57 -17.45 5.91
C PHE A 52 -3.89 -18.14 5.55
N ASP A 53 -3.90 -19.46 5.47
CA ASP A 53 -5.07 -20.26 5.12
C ASP A 53 -5.73 -20.88 6.36
N GLN A 54 -5.02 -20.92 7.49
CA GLN A 54 -5.57 -21.36 8.77
C GLN A 54 -6.42 -20.25 9.43
N PRO A 55 -7.50 -20.61 10.14
CA PRO A 55 -8.22 -19.64 10.94
C PRO A 55 -7.31 -19.09 12.05
N LEU A 56 -7.51 -17.83 12.41
CA LEU A 56 -6.88 -17.24 13.58
C LEU A 56 -7.27 -18.04 14.84
N SER A 57 -6.36 -18.11 15.78
CA SER A 57 -6.67 -18.68 17.09
C SER A 57 -7.65 -17.79 17.86
N GLU A 58 -8.39 -18.38 18.80
CA GLU A 58 -9.35 -17.63 19.63
C GLU A 58 -8.68 -16.47 20.36
N ASP A 59 -7.45 -16.66 20.85
CA ASP A 59 -6.71 -15.61 21.55
C ASP A 59 -6.30 -14.46 20.64
N GLU A 60 -5.96 -14.76 19.37
CA GLU A 60 -5.71 -13.74 18.37
C GLU A 60 -7.00 -13.00 18.00
N LEU A 61 -8.12 -13.71 17.82
CA LEU A 61 -9.42 -13.07 17.55
C LEU A 61 -9.81 -12.13 18.68
N ASP A 62 -9.75 -12.61 19.92
CA ASP A 62 -9.96 -11.82 21.14
C ASP A 62 -9.07 -10.57 21.19
N ALA A 63 -7.79 -10.70 20.81
CA ALA A 63 -6.85 -9.58 20.79
C ALA A 63 -7.30 -8.49 19.81
N TRP A 64 -7.81 -8.88 18.63
CA TRP A 64 -8.35 -7.95 17.64
C TRP A 64 -9.66 -7.31 18.09
N GLU A 65 -10.46 -8.02 18.87
CA GLU A 65 -11.67 -7.48 19.54
C GLU A 65 -11.34 -6.55 20.72
N GLY A 66 -10.05 -6.44 21.06
CA GLY A 66 -9.54 -5.50 22.05
C GLY A 66 -9.58 -6.03 23.49
N LYS A 67 -9.51 -7.35 23.68
CA LYS A 67 -9.28 -7.98 24.99
C LYS A 67 -8.03 -7.43 25.69
N TYR A 68 -7.02 -7.06 24.90
CA TYR A 68 -5.74 -6.53 25.39
C TYR A 68 -5.58 -5.02 25.19
N SER A 69 -6.59 -4.34 24.64
CA SER A 69 -6.57 -2.88 24.45
C SER A 69 -6.98 -2.18 25.76
N GLY A 70 -6.16 -1.24 26.23
CA GLY A 70 -6.49 -0.41 27.40
C GLY A 70 -7.52 0.68 27.06
N ASP A 71 -8.12 1.29 28.08
CA ASP A 71 -9.02 2.46 27.92
C ASP A 71 -8.34 3.66 27.24
N SER A 72 -7.00 3.71 27.20
CA SER A 72 -6.23 4.73 26.50
C SER A 72 -6.07 4.48 24.99
N ASP A 73 -6.44 3.30 24.50
CA ASP A 73 -6.16 2.85 23.11
C ASP A 73 -7.43 2.83 22.23
N ARG A 74 -8.61 3.14 22.80
CA ARG A 74 -9.90 3.20 22.09
C ARG A 74 -10.30 4.62 21.70
#